data_AF-A0A9W6IUF3-F1
#
_entry.id   AF-A0A9W6IUF3-F1
#
_cell.length_a   1.000
_cell.length_b   1.000
_cell.length_c   1.000
_cell.angle_alpha   90.00
_cell.angle_beta   90.00
_cell.angle_gamma   90.00
#
_symmetry.space_group_name_H-M   'P 1'
#
loop_
_entity.id
_entity.type
_entity.pdbx_description
1 polymer ?
#
loop_
_entity_poly.entity_id
_entity_poly.type
_entity_poly.pdbx_seq_one_letter_code
_entity_poly.pdbx_strand_id
1 'polypeptide(L)'
;MACGEGEEEHLLALGREVDGRFSNLRGTFGEVGDVRLSIMTAIMVADELSEAKKRHAALEAEIAGLRAAHADAGAALDGRHADVANEIAAAAERLERLAEELSDGVRRE
;
A
#
# COMPACT_ATOMS: atom_id res chain seq x y z
N MET A 1 -33.30 -6.22 -14.15
CA MET A 1 -32.17 -5.49 -13.53
C MET A 1 -32.75 -4.16 -13.07
N ALA A 2 -32.74 -3.88 -11.77
CA ALA A 2 -33.16 -2.58 -11.27
C ALA A 2 -31.90 -1.71 -11.19
N CYS A 3 -31.86 -0.61 -11.94
CA CYS A 3 -30.77 0.36 -11.88
C CYS A 3 -31.06 1.34 -10.73
N GLY A 4 -30.07 1.58 -9.86
CA GLY A 4 -30.14 2.73 -8.95
C GLY A 4 -30.06 4.05 -9.72
N GLU A 5 -30.57 5.14 -9.13
CA GLU A 5 -30.36 6.48 -9.71
C GLU A 5 -28.86 6.76 -9.85
N GLY A 6 -28.42 7.12 -11.07
CA GLY A 6 -27.02 7.45 -11.38
C GLY A 6 -26.13 6.27 -11.81
N GLU A 7 -26.59 5.02 -11.75
CA GLU A 7 -25.79 3.86 -12.17
C GLU A 7 -25.90 3.48 -13.66
N GLU A 8 -26.80 4.15 -14.41
CA GLU A 8 -27.12 3.76 -15.78
C GLU A 8 -25.89 3.75 -16.70
N GLU A 9 -25.05 4.79 -16.64
CA GLU A 9 -23.85 4.87 -17.47
C GLU A 9 -22.85 3.76 -17.16
N HIS A 10 -22.72 3.41 -15.88
CA HIS A 10 -21.83 2.34 -15.43
C HIS A 10 -22.34 0.97 -15.90
N LEU A 11 -23.64 0.69 -15.72
CA LEU A 11 -24.23 -0.56 -16.19
C LEU A 11 -24.17 -0.69 -17.72
N LEU A 12 -24.36 0.40 -18.46
CA LEU A 12 -24.20 0.42 -19.91
C LEU A 12 -22.75 0.16 -20.33
N ALA A 13 -21.78 0.72 -19.62
CA ALA A 13 -20.37 0.46 -19.87
C ALA A 13 -20.01 -1.02 -19.64
N LEU A 14 -20.45 -1.59 -18.51
CA LEU A 14 -20.26 -3.02 -18.21
C LEU A 14 -20.95 -3.90 -19.26
N GLY A 15 -22.17 -3.55 -19.69
CA GLY A 15 -22.88 -4.26 -20.74
C GLY A 15 -22.11 -4.29 -22.06
N ARG A 16 -21.55 -3.15 -22.50
CA ARG A 16 -20.71 -3.06 -23.71
C ARG A 16 -19.45 -3.92 -23.59
N GLU A 17 -18.83 -3.97 -22.42
CA GLU A 17 -17.64 -4.78 -22.17
C GLU A 17 -17.94 -6.28 -22.27
N VAL A 18 -19.05 -6.72 -21.66
CA VAL A 18 -19.51 -8.11 -21.77
C VAL A 18 -19.89 -8.47 -23.21
N ASP A 19 -20.59 -7.58 -23.92
CA ASP A 19 -20.98 -7.79 -25.32
C ASP A 19 -19.77 -7.89 -26.25
N GLY A 20 -18.74 -7.06 -26.03
CA GLY A 20 -17.48 -7.14 -26.76
C GLY A 20 -16.76 -8.48 -26.55
N ARG A 21 -16.70 -8.97 -25.31
CA ARG A 21 -16.15 -10.30 -24.98
C ARG A 21 -16.95 -11.43 -25.64
N PHE A 22 -18.27 -11.36 -25.56
CA PHE A 22 -19.17 -12.34 -26.19
C PHE A 22 -18.97 -12.37 -27.71
N SER A 23 -18.92 -11.20 -28.35
CA SER A 23 -18.70 -11.06 -29.79
C SER A 23 -17.34 -11.62 -30.24
N ASN A 24 -16.29 -11.42 -29.44
CA ASN A 24 -14.97 -11.99 -29.70
C ASN A 24 -14.99 -13.53 -29.63
N LEU A 25 -15.65 -14.09 -28.63
CA LEU A 25 -15.83 -15.54 -28.50
C LEU A 25 -16.63 -16.11 -29.68
N ARG A 26 -17.71 -15.43 -30.09
CA ARG A 26 -18.50 -15.81 -31.27
C ARG A 26 -17.65 -15.83 -32.54
N GLY A 27 -16.80 -14.81 -32.73
CA GLY A 27 -15.86 -14.76 -33.87
C GLY A 27 -14.82 -15.87 -33.85
N THR A 28 -14.41 -16.33 -32.66
CA THR A 28 -13.35 -17.35 -32.49
C THR A 28 -13.91 -18.77 -32.62
N PHE A 29 -15.08 -19.04 -32.02
CA PHE A 29 -15.63 -20.38 -31.89
C PHE A 29 -16.73 -20.70 -32.93
N GLY A 30 -17.15 -19.73 -33.75
CA GLY A 30 -18.16 -19.92 -34.80
C GLY A 30 -19.58 -20.09 -34.24
N GLU A 31 -20.44 -20.87 -34.93
CA GLU A 31 -21.82 -21.16 -34.48
C GLU A 31 -21.90 -22.18 -33.32
N VAL A 32 -21.08 -21.98 -32.30
CA VAL A 32 -21.36 -22.54 -30.99
C VAL A 32 -22.60 -21.83 -30.47
N GLY A 33 -23.65 -22.57 -30.10
CA GLY A 33 -24.93 -21.98 -29.72
C GLY A 33 -24.79 -20.93 -28.61
N ASP A 34 -25.54 -19.83 -28.74
CA ASP A 34 -25.44 -18.61 -27.91
C ASP A 34 -25.43 -18.89 -26.41
N VAL A 35 -26.21 -19.86 -25.93
CA VAL A 35 -26.23 -20.25 -24.51
C VAL A 35 -24.84 -20.68 -24.02
N ARG A 36 -24.10 -21.47 -24.81
CA ARG A 36 -22.76 -21.92 -24.45
C ARG A 36 -21.76 -20.77 -24.48
N LEU A 37 -21.86 -19.88 -25.47
CA LEU A 37 -21.01 -18.68 -25.54
C LEU A 37 -21.25 -17.73 -24.36
N SER A 38 -22.50 -17.57 -23.92
CA SER A 38 -22.85 -16.75 -22.75
C SER A 38 -22.24 -17.32 -21.47
N ILE A 39 -22.31 -18.64 -21.29
CA ILE A 39 -21.69 -19.32 -20.14
C ILE A 39 -20.16 -19.16 -20.18
N MET A 40 -19.53 -19.35 -21.34
CA MET A 40 -18.08 -19.16 -21.49
C MET A 40 -17.67 -17.71 -21.17
N THR A 41 -18.42 -16.73 -21.68
CA THR A 41 -18.19 -15.30 -21.39
C THR A 41 -18.31 -15.04 -19.88
N ALA A 42 -19.34 -15.57 -19.23
CA ALA A 42 -19.56 -15.40 -17.80
C ALA A 42 -18.42 -16.01 -16.95
N ILE A 43 -17.96 -17.22 -17.31
CA ILE A 43 -16.85 -17.89 -16.63
C ILE A 43 -15.56 -17.08 -16.81
N MET A 44 -15.28 -16.59 -18.02
CA MET A 44 -14.09 -15.78 -18.30
C MET A 44 -14.07 -14.49 -17.49
N VAL A 45 -15.19 -13.76 -17.43
CA VAL A 45 -15.31 -12.55 -16.61
C VAL A 45 -15.15 -12.88 -15.11
N ALA A 46 -15.72 -14.00 -14.65
CA ALA A 46 -15.58 -14.43 -13.27
C ALA A 46 -14.13 -14.79 -12.92
N ASP A 47 -13.39 -15.42 -13.84
CA ASP A 47 -11.98 -15.75 -13.68
C ASP A 47 -11.11 -14.49 -13.62
N GLU A 48 -11.30 -13.55 -14.55
CA GLU A 48 -10.61 -12.26 -14.55
C GLU A 48 -10.84 -11.49 -13.24
N LEU A 49 -12.08 -11.46 -12.75
CA LEU A 49 -12.44 -10.83 -11.48
C LEU A 49 -11.80 -11.55 -10.29
N SER A 50 -11.75 -12.88 -10.31
CA SER A 50 -11.09 -13.69 -9.27
C SER A 50 -9.60 -13.37 -9.19
N GLU A 51 -8.92 -13.30 -10.33
CA GLU A 51 -7.49 -12.95 -10.40
C GLU A 51 -7.24 -11.49 -10.02
N ALA A 52 -8.12 -10.56 -10.39
CA ALA A 52 -8.04 -9.17 -9.94
C ALA A 52 -8.18 -9.07 -8.41
N LYS A 53 -9.13 -9.80 -7.80
CA LYS A 53 -9.31 -9.85 -6.33
C LYS A 53 -8.09 -10.43 -5.62
N LYS A 54 -7.49 -11.50 -6.14
CA LYS A 54 -6.26 -12.08 -5.58
C LYS A 54 -5.10 -11.08 -5.60
N ARG A 55 -4.89 -10.40 -6.74
CA ARG A 55 -3.87 -9.35 -6.86
C ARG A 55 -4.13 -8.18 -5.93
N HIS A 56 -5.38 -7.76 -5.79
CA HIS A 56 -5.76 -6.71 -4.85
C HIS A 56 -5.41 -7.08 -3.41
N ALA A 57 -5.78 -8.28 -2.96
CA ALA A 57 -5.46 -8.76 -1.62
C ALA A 57 -3.94 -8.84 -1.36
N ALA A 58 -3.16 -9.25 -2.37
CA ALA A 58 -1.70 -9.27 -2.27
C ALA A 58 -1.12 -7.85 -2.12
N LEU A 59 -1.60 -6.88 -2.91
CA LEU A 59 -1.17 -5.48 -2.81
C LEU A 59 -1.57 -4.86 -1.46
N GLU A 60 -2.76 -5.17 -0.94
CA GLU A 60 -3.19 -4.72 0.40
C GLU A 60 -2.25 -5.26 1.49
N ALA A 61 -1.86 -6.53 1.40
CA ALA A 61 -0.91 -7.14 2.32
C ALA A 61 0.49 -6.50 2.22
N GLU A 62 0.97 -6.21 1.00
CA GLU A 62 2.25 -5.53 0.79
C GLU A 62 2.23 -4.11 1.37
N ILE A 63 1.17 -3.34 1.12
CA ILE A 63 0.99 -2.00 1.69
C ILE A 63 0.97 -2.04 3.21
N ALA A 64 0.29 -3.03 3.80
CA ALA A 64 0.28 -3.22 5.25
C ALA A 64 1.69 -3.52 5.79
N GLY A 65 2.44 -4.38 5.12
CA GLY A 65 3.84 -4.70 5.45
C GLY A 65 4.76 -3.48 5.36
N LEU A 66 4.64 -2.68 4.29
CA LEU A 66 5.42 -1.45 4.13
C LEU A 66 5.11 -0.41 5.21
N ARG A 67 3.83 -0.27 5.60
CA ARG A 67 3.43 0.63 6.69
C ARG A 67 4.02 0.20 8.04
N ALA A 68 4.00 -1.10 8.33
CA ALA A 68 4.63 -1.64 9.54
C ALA A 68 6.15 -1.40 9.54
N ALA A 69 6.84 -1.74 8.44
CA ALA A 69 8.27 -1.51 8.30
C ALA A 69 8.66 -0.03 8.44
N HIS A 70 7.84 0.88 7.89
CA HIS A 70 8.05 2.31 8.03
C HIS A 70 7.87 2.78 9.48
N ALA A 71 6.85 2.28 10.19
CA ALA A 71 6.64 2.60 11.60
C ALA A 71 7.82 2.11 12.47
N ASP A 72 8.30 0.88 12.24
CA ASP A 72 9.45 0.31 12.95
C ASP A 72 10.73 1.10 12.67
N ALA A 73 10.96 1.49 11.41
CA ALA A 73 12.10 2.32 11.04
C ALA A 73 12.04 3.71 11.70
N GLY A 74 10.86 4.32 11.77
CA GLY A 74 10.63 5.58 12.48
C GLY A 74 10.96 5.46 13.97
N ALA A 75 10.42 4.44 14.64
CA ALA A 75 10.70 4.19 16.05
C ALA A 75 12.18 3.93 16.34
N ALA A 76 12.87 3.19 15.46
CA ALA A 76 14.31 2.95 15.58
C ALA A 76 15.14 4.24 15.42
N LEU A 77 14.74 5.13 14.51
CA LEU A 77 15.39 6.43 14.33
C LEU A 77 15.16 7.33 15.55
N ASP A 78 13.94 7.39 16.07
CA ASP A 78 13.61 8.18 17.26
C ASP A 78 14.41 7.69 18.49
N GLY A 79 14.55 6.37 18.66
CA GLY A 79 15.40 5.79 19.70
C GLY A 79 16.86 6.23 19.56
N ARG A 80 17.43 6.16 18.34
CA ARG A 80 18.81 6.64 18.08
C ARG A 80 18.97 8.13 18.34
N HIS A 81 17.97 8.94 17.98
CA HIS A 81 18.01 10.38 18.25
C HIS A 81 18.02 10.66 19.76
N ALA A 82 17.23 9.91 20.55
CA ALA A 82 17.23 10.03 22.00
C ALA A 82 18.59 9.63 22.60
N ASP A 83 19.19 8.53 22.13
CA ASP A 83 20.52 8.09 22.58
C ASP A 83 21.59 9.16 22.30
N VAL A 84 21.62 9.69 21.08
CA VAL A 84 22.57 10.75 20.69
C VAL A 84 22.35 12.02 21.52
N ALA A 85 21.10 12.42 21.77
CA ALA A 85 20.80 13.58 22.60
C ALA A 85 21.31 13.40 24.03
N ASN A 86 21.16 12.20 24.61
CA ASN A 86 21.66 11.88 25.94
C ASN A 86 23.20 11.93 26.01
N GLU A 87 23.89 11.39 25.01
CA GLU A 87 25.36 11.45 24.93
C GLU A 87 25.87 12.89 24.80
N ILE A 88 25.20 13.73 24.00
CA ILE A 88 25.54 15.15 23.88
C ILE A 88 25.34 15.86 25.23
N ALA A 89 24.23 15.61 25.93
CA ALA A 89 23.99 16.19 27.25
C ALA A 89 25.06 15.76 28.27
N ALA A 90 25.41 14.47 28.31
CA ALA A 90 26.46 13.96 29.18
C ALA A 90 27.85 14.54 28.86
N ALA A 91 28.16 14.77 27.58
CA ALA A 91 29.39 15.42 27.15
C ALA A 91 29.41 16.90 27.57
N ALA A 92 28.29 17.63 27.45
CA ALA A 92 28.17 19.01 27.89
C ALA A 92 28.40 19.14 29.40
N GLU A 93 27.78 18.29 30.22
CA GLU A 93 28.00 18.28 31.68
C GLU A 93 29.46 18.01 32.05
N ARG A 94 30.15 17.12 31.31
CA ARG A 94 31.58 16.86 31.51
C ARG A 94 32.43 18.08 31.19
N LEU A 95 32.12 18.80 30.11
CA LEU A 95 32.81 20.02 29.73
C LEU A 95 32.60 21.13 30.75
N GLU A 96 31.38 21.29 31.27
CA GLU A 96 31.06 22.26 32.32
C GLU A 96 31.88 21.98 33.59
N ARG A 97 31.92 20.72 34.06
CA ARG A 97 32.76 20.35 35.21
C ARG A 97 34.24 20.63 35.01
N LEU A 98 34.79 20.29 33.83
CA LEU A 98 36.19 20.58 33.52
C LEU A 98 36.49 22.08 33.46
N ALA A 99 35.55 22.88 32.94
CA ALA A 99 35.68 24.33 32.90
C ALA A 99 35.66 24.94 34.30
N GLU A 100 34.78 24.45 35.18
CA GLU A 100 34.75 24.85 36.60
C GLU A 100 36.06 24.52 37.30
N GLU A 101 36.56 23.29 37.19
CA GLU A 101 37.84 22.84 37.78
C GLU A 101 39.02 23.72 37.31
N LEU A 102 39.09 24.03 36.02
CA LEU A 102 40.13 24.89 35.47
C LEU A 102 40.03 26.32 36.01
N SER A 103 38.81 26.88 36.07
CA SER A 103 38.58 28.24 36.57
C SER A 103 38.94 28.38 38.06
N ASP A 104 38.67 27.35 38.86
CA ASP A 104 39.03 27.28 40.27
C ASP A 104 40.54 27.11 40.49
N GLY A 105 41.22 26.40 39.58
CA GLY A 105 42.68 26.30 39.56
C GLY A 105 43.34 27.66 39.32
N VAL A 106 42.87 28.39 38.30
CA VAL A 106 43.39 29.73 37.94
C VAL A 106 43.18 30.76 39.06
N ARG A 107 42.10 30.64 39.85
CA ARG A 107 41.81 31.60 40.95
C ARG A 107 42.68 31.38 42.20
N ARG A 108 43.37 30.25 42.31
CA ARG A 108 44.20 29.90 43.47
C ARG A 108 45.68 30.28 43.32
N GLU A 109 46.12 30.66 42.12
CA GLU A 109 47.45 31.19 41.82
C GLU A 109 47.46 32.73 41.85
#